data_AF-A0A839IZ20-F1
#
_entry.id   AF-A0A839IZ20-F1
#
_cell.length_a   1.000
_cell.length_b   1.000
_cell.length_c   1.000
_cell.angle_alpha   90.00
_cell.angle_beta   90.00
_cell.angle_gamma   90.00
#
_symmetry.space_group_name_H-M   'P 1'
#
loop_
_entity.id
_entity.type
_entity.pdbx_description
1 polymer ?
#
loop_
_entity_poly.entity_id
_entity_poly.type
_entity_poly.pdbx_seq_one_letter_code
_entity_poly.pdbx_strand_id
1 'polypeptide(L)'
;HLRIIKLLSKLEFNFTYTIVGDGDQKEAVLNEAKKLGVLEKLVHIPFTKQVNQILSKNDMFLQGSFVEGFPNALLESCVAGIPVIAFDVPGGTKEIVEHGINGFLVKNEKE
;
A
#
# COMPACT_ATOMS: atom_id res chain seq x y z
N HIS A 1 -4.83 0.11 5.25
CA HIS A 1 -3.64 0.58 6.00
C HIS A 1 -3.36 -0.18 7.30
N LEU A 2 -4.31 -0.34 8.23
CA LEU A 2 -4.05 -1.05 9.52
C LEU A 2 -3.41 -2.44 9.35
N ARG A 3 -3.92 -3.23 8.39
CA ARG A 3 -3.34 -4.53 8.02
C ARG A 3 -1.88 -4.41 7.62
N ILE A 4 -1.57 -3.51 6.69
CA ILE A 4 -0.20 -3.30 6.16
C ILE A 4 0.75 -2.85 7.26
N ILE A 5 0.37 -1.90 8.12
CA ILE A 5 1.24 -1.39 9.19
C ILE A 5 1.62 -2.50 10.18
N LYS A 6 0.69 -3.41 10.50
CA LYS A 6 0.97 -4.58 11.34
C LYS A 6 1.97 -5.56 10.72
N LEU A 7 2.05 -5.62 9.39
CA LEU A 7 3.04 -6.43 8.68
C LEU A 7 4.37 -5.71 8.64
N LEU A 8 4.35 -4.43 8.25
CA LEU A 8 5.54 -3.60 8.19
C LEU A 8 6.25 -3.47 9.54
N SER A 9 5.53 -3.48 10.67
CA SER A 9 6.13 -3.44 12.00
C SER A 9 6.92 -4.69 12.37
N LYS A 10 6.81 -5.78 11.61
CA LYS A 10 7.57 -7.02 11.81
C LYS A 10 8.85 -7.07 10.96
N LEU A 11 9.06 -6.09 10.08
CA LEU A 11 10.22 -6.04 9.21
C LEU A 11 11.41 -5.45 9.96
N GLU A 12 12.58 -6.08 9.79
CA GLU A 12 13.81 -5.68 10.48
C GLU A 12 14.62 -4.63 9.70
N PHE A 13 14.26 -4.35 8.44
CA PHE A 13 14.94 -3.36 7.60
C PHE A 13 14.28 -1.98 7.65
N ASN A 14 15.02 -0.96 7.23
CA ASN A 14 14.52 0.42 7.20
C ASN A 14 13.59 0.63 5.99
N PHE A 15 12.48 1.34 6.22
CA PHE A 15 11.51 1.65 5.17
C PHE A 15 10.79 2.95 5.49
N THR A 16 10.17 3.53 4.46
CA THR A 16 9.21 4.63 4.58
C THR A 16 7.88 4.17 4.02
N TYR A 17 6.79 4.34 4.76
CA TYR A 17 5.44 4.04 4.31
C TYR A 17 4.66 5.32 4.03
N THR A 18 4.56 5.67 2.75
CA THR A 18 3.81 6.85 2.28
C THR A 18 2.33 6.50 2.15
N ILE A 19 1.46 7.27 2.79
CA ILE A 19 0.00 7.16 2.67
C ILE A 19 -0.51 8.47 2.07
N VAL A 20 -1.18 8.40 0.92
CA VAL A 20 -1.77 9.55 0.23
C VAL A 20 -3.28 9.51 0.38
N GLY A 21 -3.87 10.64 0.75
CA GLY A 21 -5.31 10.79 0.96
C GLY A 21 -5.69 10.83 2.43
N ASP A 22 -6.90 11.32 2.70
CA ASP A 22 -7.49 11.36 4.03
C ASP A 22 -8.69 10.42 4.09
N GLY A 23 -9.03 10.00 5.30
CA GLY A 23 -10.20 9.17 5.57
C GLY A 23 -10.42 9.00 7.05
N ASP A 24 -11.60 8.53 7.43
CA ASP A 24 -12.05 8.46 8.82
C ASP A 24 -11.15 7.59 9.70
N GLN A 25 -10.41 6.65 9.09
CA GLN A 25 -9.47 5.77 9.78
C GLN A 25 -8.07 6.38 10.00
N LYS A 26 -7.81 7.62 9.57
CA LYS A 26 -6.49 8.26 9.71
C LYS A 26 -5.95 8.18 11.14
N GLU A 27 -6.74 8.62 12.12
CA GLU A 27 -6.33 8.61 13.52
C GLU A 27 -6.12 7.18 14.05
N ALA A 28 -6.95 6.23 13.64
CA ALA A 28 -6.78 4.83 14.03
C ALA A 28 -5.45 4.26 13.49
N VAL A 29 -5.10 4.59 12.24
CA VAL A 29 -3.86 4.20 11.56
C VAL A 29 -2.64 4.79 12.26
N LEU A 30 -2.65 6.09 12.57
CA LEU A 30 -1.53 6.76 13.25
C LEU A 30 -1.35 6.25 14.69
N ASN A 31 -2.44 6.04 15.42
CA ASN A 31 -2.38 5.49 16.77
C ASN A 31 -1.84 4.06 16.79
N GLU A 32 -2.23 3.23 15.82
CA GLU A 32 -1.69 1.86 15.70
C GLU A 32 -0.20 1.88 15.34
N ALA A 33 0.21 2.73 14.39
CA ALA A 33 1.63 2.89 14.04
C ALA A 33 2.47 3.35 15.24
N LYS A 34 1.93 4.25 16.08
CA LYS A 34 2.57 4.68 17.33
C LYS A 34 2.74 3.53 18.33
N LYS A 35 1.70 2.72 18.52
CA LYS A 35 1.75 1.55 19.41
C LYS A 35 2.77 0.51 18.93
N LEU A 36 2.88 0.35 17.62
CA LEU A 36 3.80 -0.60 16.98
C LEU A 36 5.23 -0.06 16.81
N GLY A 37 5.50 1.19 17.20
CA GLY A 37 6.84 1.78 17.12
C GLY A 37 7.33 2.02 15.69
N VAL A 38 6.42 2.34 14.76
CA VAL A 38 6.75 2.64 13.35
C VAL A 38 6.19 3.98 12.89
N LEU A 39 5.72 4.83 13.80
CA LEU A 39 5.08 6.11 13.45
C LEU A 39 6.03 7.03 12.68
N GLU A 40 7.30 7.06 13.04
CA GLU A 40 8.35 7.83 12.40
C GLU A 40 8.67 7.37 10.98
N LYS A 41 8.27 6.13 10.62
CA LYS A 41 8.39 5.58 9.27
C LYS A 41 7.19 5.94 8.39
N LEU A 42 6.13 6.53 8.94
CA LEU A 42 4.93 6.90 8.18
C LEU A 42 5.03 8.34 7.67
N VAL A 43 4.76 8.51 6.38
CA VAL A 43 4.58 9.83 5.77
C VAL A 43 3.13 9.94 5.31
N HIS A 44 2.35 10.78 5.97
CA HIS A 44 0.98 11.08 5.57
C HIS A 44 0.97 12.31 4.65
N ILE A 45 0.38 12.16 3.47
CA ILE A 45 0.15 13.24 2.51
C ILE A 45 -1.36 13.40 2.36
N PRO A 46 -1.93 14.59 2.58
CA PRO A 46 -3.35 14.85 2.34
C PRO A 46 -3.76 14.54 0.90
N PHE A 47 -5.06 14.50 0.63
CA PHE A 47 -5.56 14.32 -0.73
C PHE A 47 -4.90 15.30 -1.71
N THR A 48 -4.41 14.77 -2.84
CA THR A 48 -3.74 15.54 -3.88
C THR A 48 -3.99 14.91 -5.24
N LYS A 49 -3.99 15.75 -6.30
CA LYS A 49 -4.06 15.29 -7.69
C LYS A 49 -2.68 14.87 -8.24
N GLN A 50 -1.61 15.13 -7.50
CA GLN A 50 -0.24 14.86 -7.93
C GLN A 50 0.23 13.44 -7.53
N VAL A 51 -0.68 12.46 -7.53
CA VAL A 51 -0.42 11.09 -7.05
C VAL A 51 0.71 10.42 -7.84
N ASN A 52 0.74 10.57 -9.16
CA ASN A 52 1.77 9.98 -10.01
C ASN A 52 3.19 10.46 -9.64
N GLN A 53 3.38 11.75 -9.34
CA GLN A 53 4.67 12.31 -8.91
C GLN A 53 5.12 11.79 -7.55
N ILE A 54 4.17 11.38 -6.71
CA ILE A 54 4.46 10.77 -5.41
C ILE A 54 4.82 9.30 -5.63
N LEU A 55 3.99 8.56 -6.37
CA LEU A 55 4.20 7.14 -6.68
C LEU A 55 5.58 6.90 -7.29
N SER A 56 5.98 7.68 -8.29
CA SER A 56 7.27 7.51 -8.98
C SER A 56 8.52 7.70 -8.11
N LYS A 57 8.36 8.18 -6.87
CA LYS A 57 9.43 8.32 -5.88
C LYS A 57 9.49 7.18 -4.87
N ASN A 58 8.61 6.20 -4.97
CA ASN A 58 8.55 5.04 -4.07
C ASN A 58 9.01 3.79 -4.82
N ASP A 59 9.55 2.81 -4.10
CA ASP A 59 10.07 1.57 -4.70
C ASP A 59 8.96 0.59 -5.08
N MET A 60 7.81 0.65 -4.39
CA MET A 60 6.73 -0.33 -4.51
C MET A 60 5.40 0.22 -4.00
N PHE A 61 4.29 -0.27 -4.57
CA PHE A 61 2.94 0.01 -4.11
C PHE A 61 2.35 -1.18 -3.34
N LEU A 62 1.74 -0.91 -2.18
CA LEU A 62 1.13 -1.93 -1.33
C LEU A 62 -0.39 -1.80 -1.31
N GLN A 63 -1.09 -2.84 -1.78
CA GLN A 63 -2.54 -2.91 -1.73
C GLN A 63 -3.02 -3.88 -0.63
N GLY A 64 -3.52 -3.31 0.46
CA GLY A 64 -3.92 -4.04 1.68
C GLY A 64 -5.41 -4.37 1.78
N SER A 65 -6.19 -4.10 0.73
CA SER A 65 -7.65 -4.28 0.71
C SER A 65 -8.10 -5.73 0.89
N PHE A 66 -9.36 -5.90 1.31
CA PHE A 66 -10.01 -7.21 1.45
C PHE A 66 -10.91 -7.58 0.27
N VAL A 67 -11.34 -6.58 -0.51
CA VAL A 67 -12.12 -6.68 -1.76
C VAL A 67 -11.79 -5.44 -2.58
N GLU A 68 -11.64 -5.58 -3.90
CA GLU A 68 -11.33 -4.46 -4.81
C GLU A 68 -12.14 -4.57 -6.10
N GLY A 69 -13.18 -3.75 -6.26
CA GLY A 69 -14.00 -3.77 -7.47
C GLY A 69 -13.18 -3.43 -8.72
N PHE A 70 -12.65 -2.20 -8.76
CA PHE A 70 -11.75 -1.74 -9.82
C PHE A 70 -10.64 -0.88 -9.19
N PRO A 71 -9.44 -1.43 -8.96
CA PRO A 71 -8.43 -0.79 -8.11
C PRO A 71 -7.68 0.31 -8.87
N ASN A 72 -8.26 1.50 -8.96
CA ASN A 72 -7.65 2.66 -9.66
C ASN A 72 -6.24 3.01 -9.15
N ALA A 73 -6.03 3.00 -7.83
CA ALA A 73 -4.73 3.31 -7.25
C ALA A 73 -3.63 2.31 -7.68
N LEU A 74 -4.01 1.05 -7.90
CA LEU A 74 -3.11 0.02 -8.43
C LEU A 74 -2.78 0.28 -9.91
N LEU A 75 -3.77 0.68 -10.71
CA LEU A 75 -3.52 1.09 -12.10
C LEU A 75 -2.57 2.29 -12.17
N GLU A 76 -2.78 3.29 -11.31
CA GLU A 76 -1.91 4.46 -11.21
C GLU A 76 -0.46 4.07 -10.86
N SER A 77 -0.26 3.10 -9.95
CA SER A 77 1.09 2.59 -9.66
C SER A 77 1.72 1.90 -10.87
N CYS A 78 0.96 1.10 -11.60
CA CYS A 78 1.46 0.46 -12.83
C CYS A 78 1.85 1.50 -13.90
N VAL A 79 1.04 2.56 -14.09
CA VAL A 79 1.38 3.66 -15.02
C VAL A 79 2.64 4.40 -14.57
N ALA A 80 2.87 4.53 -13.27
CA ALA A 80 4.08 5.13 -12.72
C ALA A 80 5.32 4.20 -12.78
N GLY A 81 5.19 2.97 -13.32
CA GLY A 81 6.27 1.99 -13.39
C GLY A 81 6.62 1.37 -12.03
N ILE A 82 5.73 1.48 -11.05
CA ILE A 82 5.95 0.99 -9.69
C ILE A 82 5.34 -0.40 -9.53
N PRO A 83 6.13 -1.41 -9.14
CA PRO A 83 5.62 -2.75 -8.94
C PRO A 83 4.65 -2.81 -7.76
N VAL A 84 3.72 -3.75 -7.81
CA VAL A 84 2.64 -3.90 -6.83
C VAL A 84 2.84 -5.13 -5.97
N ILE A 85 2.64 -5.02 -4.66
CA ILE A 85 2.28 -6.18 -3.82
C ILE A 85 0.84 -6.00 -3.37
N ALA A 86 0.00 -6.97 -3.72
CA ALA A 86 -1.43 -6.94 -3.41
C ALA A 86 -1.90 -8.29 -2.88
N PHE A 87 -2.93 -8.27 -2.04
CA PHE A 87 -3.61 -9.51 -1.69
C PHE A 87 -4.45 -10.03 -2.85
N ASP A 88 -4.45 -11.35 -3.07
CA ASP A 88 -5.36 -12.03 -3.98
C ASP A 88 -6.77 -12.05 -3.36
N VAL A 89 -7.53 -10.98 -3.63
CA VAL A 89 -8.86 -10.74 -3.10
C VAL A 89 -9.90 -10.66 -4.22
N PRO A 90 -11.19 -10.87 -3.92
CA PRO A 90 -12.24 -10.76 -4.93
C PRO A 90 -12.23 -9.41 -5.64
N GLY A 91 -12.33 -9.47 -6.97
CA GLY A 91 -12.47 -8.33 -7.87
C GLY A 91 -11.29 -8.18 -8.86
N GLY A 92 -10.98 -6.94 -9.25
CA GLY A 92 -10.17 -6.63 -10.43
C GLY A 92 -8.65 -6.69 -10.26
N THR A 93 -8.13 -6.87 -9.04
CA THR A 93 -6.68 -6.87 -8.78
C THR A 93 -5.92 -7.90 -9.61
N LYS A 94 -6.46 -9.13 -9.71
CA LYS A 94 -5.86 -10.25 -10.46
C LYS A 94 -5.88 -10.08 -11.98
N GLU A 95 -6.70 -9.15 -12.48
CA GLU A 95 -6.76 -8.85 -13.92
C GLU A 95 -5.67 -7.86 -14.34
N ILE A 96 -5.05 -7.18 -13.36
CA ILE A 96 -4.06 -6.13 -13.60
C ILE A 96 -2.65 -6.58 -13.19
N VAL A 97 -2.53 -7.36 -12.10
CA VAL A 97 -1.23 -7.83 -11.60
C VAL A 97 -0.86 -9.15 -12.27
N GLU A 98 0.26 -9.13 -13.00
CA GLU A 98 0.92 -10.31 -13.54
C GLU A 98 2.07 -10.72 -12.61
N HIS A 99 1.87 -11.84 -11.91
CA HIS A 99 2.76 -12.30 -10.85
C HIS A 99 4.19 -12.51 -11.35
N GLY A 100 5.15 -11.87 -10.67
CA GLY A 100 6.57 -11.92 -11.02
C GLY A 100 6.99 -11.00 -12.18
N ILE A 101 6.05 -10.30 -12.81
CA ILE A 101 6.34 -9.34 -13.89
C ILE A 101 6.16 -7.90 -13.40
N ASN A 102 4.94 -7.51 -13.04
CA ASN A 102 4.64 -6.16 -12.56
C ASN A 102 4.31 -6.10 -11.06
N GLY A 103 4.41 -7.24 -10.36
CA GLY A 103 4.08 -7.32 -8.95
C GLY A 103 3.92 -8.75 -8.43
N PHE A 104 3.44 -8.85 -7.19
CA PHE A 104 3.14 -10.11 -6.53
C PHE A 104 1.71 -10.07 -5.96
N LEU A 105 0.96 -11.13 -6.27
CA LEU A 105 -0.29 -11.46 -5.60
C LEU A 105 0.00 -12.45 -4.48
N VAL A 106 -0.38 -12.09 -3.26
CA VAL A 106 -0.18 -12.91 -2.05
C VAL A 106 -1.51 -13.34 -1.45
N LYS A 107 -1.61 -14.57 -0.96
CA LYS A 107 -2.87 -15.10 -0.43
C LYS A 107 -3.11 -14.72 1.03
N ASN A 108 -2.04 -14.46 1.77
CA ASN A 108 -2.11 -14.22 3.21
C ASN A 108 -0.90 -13.40 3.69
N GLU A 109 -0.91 -13.05 4.97
CA GLU A 109 0.08 -12.16 5.61
C GLU A 109 1.49 -12.75 5.79
N LYS A 110 1.66 -14.06 5.56
CA LYS A 110 2.97 -14.73 5.68
C LYS A 110 3.73 -14.77 4.36
N GLU A 111 3.01 -14.72 3.24
CA GLU A 111 3.55 -14.61 1.88
C GLU A 111 3.97 -13.16 1.62
#